data_AF-A0A1V5BFX0-F1
#
_entry.id   AF-A0A1V5BFX0-F1
#
_cell.length_a   1.000
_cell.length_b   1.000
_cell.length_c   1.000
_cell.angle_alpha   90.00
_cell.angle_beta   90.00
_cell.angle_gamma   90.00
#
_symmetry.space_group_name_H-M   'P 1'
#
loop_
_entity.id
_entity.type
_entity.pdbx_description
1 polymer ?
#
loop_
_entity_poly.entity_id
_entity_poly.type
_entity_poly.pdbx_seq_one_letter_code
_entity_poly.pdbx_strand_id
1 'polypeptide(L)'
;MVEVGRIKLYKFTNMEGLKLEGGNLFSYDSNTGEVIPGDAASPGYGTIWQGFLETANVNPAEEMANLIETQRAYGFNARSVRTADEMWGMANNLRK
;
A
#
# COMPACT_ATOMS: atom_id res chain seq x y z
N MET A 1 -19.76 -31.33 -24.96
CA MET A 1 -19.05 -30.07 -24.62
C MET A 1 -17.86 -30.46 -23.77
N VAL A 2 -16.65 -30.24 -24.27
CA VAL A 2 -15.43 -30.53 -23.50
C VAL A 2 -15.22 -29.36 -22.55
N GLU A 3 -15.23 -29.63 -21.25
CA GLU A 3 -14.87 -28.65 -20.24
C GLU A 3 -13.35 -28.46 -20.27
N VAL A 4 -12.91 -27.26 -20.67
CA VAL A 4 -11.49 -26.92 -20.84
C VAL A 4 -10.79 -26.50 -19.54
N GLY A 5 -11.53 -26.46 -18.42
CA GLY A 5 -11.03 -26.12 -17.10
C GLY A 5 -11.78 -24.94 -16.48
N ARG A 6 -11.65 -24.80 -15.16
CA ARG A 6 -12.26 -23.72 -14.37
C ARG A 6 -11.16 -22.93 -13.66
N ILE A 7 -11.37 -21.61 -13.59
CA ILE A 7 -10.48 -20.71 -12.85
C ILE A 7 -10.69 -20.95 -11.35
N LYS A 8 -9.61 -21.30 -10.65
CA LYS A 8 -9.59 -21.42 -9.20
C LYS A 8 -9.22 -20.10 -8.56
N LEU A 9 -9.83 -19.84 -7.41
CA LEU A 9 -9.47 -18.73 -6.53
C LEU A 9 -8.69 -19.29 -5.34
N TYR A 10 -7.80 -18.46 -4.81
CA TYR A 10 -6.96 -18.82 -3.67
C TYR A 10 -7.18 -17.81 -2.56
N LYS A 11 -7.42 -18.31 -1.35
CA LYS A 11 -7.52 -17.49 -0.14
C LYS A 11 -6.32 -17.77 0.74
N PHE A 12 -5.78 -16.73 1.35
CA PHE A 12 -4.70 -16.81 2.30
C PHE A 12 -5.24 -16.48 3.70
N THR A 13 -4.72 -17.15 4.72
CA THR A 13 -5.10 -16.87 6.11
C THR A 13 -4.66 -15.47 6.53
N ASN A 14 -3.49 -15.02 6.10
CA ASN A 14 -3.00 -13.66 6.32
C ASN A 14 -2.68 -12.96 4.99
N MET A 15 -3.55 -12.03 4.58
CA MET A 15 -3.36 -11.24 3.35
C MET A 15 -2.26 -10.18 3.50
N GLU A 16 -2.06 -9.62 4.69
CA GLU A 16 -1.03 -8.59 4.94
C GLU A 16 0.39 -9.16 4.89
N GLY A 17 0.52 -10.49 5.06
CA GLY A 17 1.81 -11.18 4.94
C GLY A 17 2.26 -11.42 3.50
N LEU A 18 1.43 -11.11 2.50
CA LEU A 18 1.77 -11.35 1.09
C LEU A 18 2.92 -10.44 0.65
N LYS A 19 3.91 -11.03 0.00
CA LYS A 19 5.05 -10.29 -0.51
C LYS A 19 4.73 -9.75 -1.91
N LEU A 20 4.90 -8.44 -2.08
CA LEU A 20 4.74 -7.77 -3.37
C LEU A 20 5.95 -8.10 -4.28
N GLU A 21 5.70 -8.76 -5.41
CA GLU A 21 6.71 -9.03 -6.46
C GLU A 21 6.66 -7.99 -7.60
N GLY A 22 5.66 -7.10 -7.58
CA GLY A 22 5.46 -6.05 -8.57
C GLY A 22 4.44 -6.43 -9.65
N GLY A 23 3.97 -5.43 -10.41
CA GLY A 23 3.00 -5.65 -11.49
C GLY A 23 1.66 -6.25 -11.02
N ASN A 24 1.22 -5.92 -9.80
CA ASN A 24 0.06 -6.51 -9.11
C ASN A 24 0.18 -8.01 -8.80
N LEU A 25 1.40 -8.57 -8.87
CA LEU A 25 1.68 -9.95 -8.46
C LEU A 25 2.11 -10.00 -7.00
N PHE A 26 1.62 -11.03 -6.32
CA PHE A 26 1.93 -11.32 -4.92
C PHE A 26 2.48 -12.74 -4.82
N SER A 27 3.54 -12.92 -4.04
CA SER A 27 4.08 -14.21 -3.65
C SER A 27 3.68 -14.54 -2.22
N TYR A 28 3.43 -15.82 -1.97
CA TYR A 28 3.17 -16.34 -0.63
C TYR A 28 4.48 -16.85 -0.03
N ASP A 29 4.66 -16.64 1.27
CA ASP A 29 5.83 -17.08 2.04
C ASP A 29 5.35 -17.75 3.35
N SER A 30 6.26 -18.16 4.23
CA SER A 30 5.92 -18.73 5.53
C SER A 30 5.01 -17.82 6.38
N ASN A 31 5.03 -16.51 6.13
CA ASN A 31 4.25 -15.50 6.87
C ASN A 31 2.78 -15.36 6.42
N THR A 32 2.42 -15.85 5.23
CA THR A 32 1.03 -15.77 4.71
C THR A 32 0.12 -16.87 5.24
N GLY A 33 0.68 -17.92 5.82
CA GLY A 33 -0.06 -19.09 6.27
C GLY A 33 -0.47 -20.03 5.13
N GLU A 34 -1.48 -20.87 5.39
CA GLU A 34 -1.96 -21.86 4.44
C GLU A 34 -2.69 -21.21 3.25
N VAL A 35 -2.42 -21.74 2.06
CA VAL A 35 -3.12 -21.36 0.82
C VAL A 35 -4.32 -22.29 0.65
N ILE A 36 -5.52 -21.72 0.73
CA ILE A 36 -6.77 -22.46 0.60
C ILE A 36 -7.28 -22.28 -0.85
N PRO A 37 -7.26 -23.31 -1.70
CA PRO A 37 -7.86 -23.24 -3.03
C PRO A 37 -9.39 -23.42 -2.95
N GLY A 38 -10.12 -22.74 -3.84
CA GLY A 38 -11.55 -22.90 -4.00
C GLY A 38 -12.03 -22.59 -5.42
N ASP A 39 -13.21 -23.08 -5.76
CA ASP A 39 -13.85 -22.73 -7.03
C ASP A 39 -14.55 -21.37 -6.91
N ALA A 40 -14.53 -20.58 -7.98
CA ALA A 40 -15.32 -19.35 -8.06
C ALA A 40 -16.81 -19.64 -7.79
N ALA A 41 -17.46 -18.74 -7.04
CA ALA A 41 -18.84 -18.89 -6.53
C ALA A 41 -19.08 -19.96 -5.45
N SER A 42 -18.03 -20.61 -4.91
CA SER A 42 -18.17 -21.48 -3.73
C SER A 42 -18.30 -20.68 -2.42
N PRO A 43 -18.88 -21.24 -1.35
CA PRO A 43 -19.01 -20.55 -0.07
C PRO A 43 -17.66 -20.02 0.45
N GLY A 44 -17.59 -18.71 0.73
CA GLY A 44 -16.37 -18.05 1.17
C GLY A 44 -15.43 -17.56 0.07
N TYR A 45 -15.79 -17.73 -1.20
CA TYR A 45 -15.08 -17.23 -2.38
C TYR A 45 -15.96 -16.28 -3.20
N GLY A 46 -15.33 -15.31 -3.87
CA GLY A 46 -16.03 -14.38 -4.76
C GLY A 46 -16.54 -15.03 -6.04
N THR A 47 -17.41 -14.33 -6.75
CA THR A 47 -17.86 -14.69 -8.10
C THR A 47 -16.99 -13.99 -9.15
N ILE A 48 -16.73 -14.68 -10.27
CA ILE A 48 -16.04 -14.10 -11.41
C ILE A 48 -17.09 -13.53 -12.36
N TRP A 49 -17.00 -12.23 -12.65
CA TRP A 49 -17.87 -11.54 -13.58
C TRP A 49 -17.14 -11.36 -14.92
N GLN A 50 -17.67 -11.92 -15.99
CA GLN A 50 -17.07 -11.77 -17.31
C GLN A 50 -17.23 -10.33 -17.83
N GLY A 51 -16.14 -9.74 -18.33
CA GLY A 51 -16.14 -8.37 -18.88
C GLY A 51 -16.05 -7.26 -17.83
N PHE A 52 -15.89 -7.60 -16.55
CA PHE A 52 -15.64 -6.64 -15.48
C PHE A 52 -14.13 -6.56 -15.19
N LEU A 53 -13.61 -5.33 -15.02
CA LEU A 53 -12.25 -5.08 -14.59
C LEU A 53 -12.28 -4.39 -13.22
N GLU A 54 -11.55 -4.94 -12.26
CA GLU A 54 -11.44 -4.36 -10.92
C GLU A 54 -10.65 -3.05 -10.98
N THR A 55 -11.30 -1.95 -10.58
CA THR A 55 -10.68 -0.63 -10.49
C THR A 55 -9.93 -0.49 -9.17
N ALA A 56 -8.92 0.38 -9.14
CA ALA A 56 -8.22 0.68 -7.90
C ALA A 56 -9.19 1.21 -6.83
N ASN A 57 -8.98 0.80 -5.59
CA ASN A 57 -9.75 1.24 -4.42
C ASN A 57 -9.30 2.62 -3.89
N VAL A 58 -8.38 3.29 -4.58
CA VAL A 58 -7.76 4.54 -4.15
C VAL A 58 -8.47 5.76 -4.73
N ASN A 59 -8.69 6.78 -3.89
CA ASN A 59 -9.22 8.06 -4.33
C ASN A 59 -8.07 9.04 -4.61
N PRO A 60 -7.85 9.47 -5.87
CA PRO A 60 -6.74 10.35 -6.21
C PRO A 60 -6.81 11.71 -5.50
N ALA A 61 -8.00 12.22 -5.19
CA ALA A 61 -8.13 13.51 -4.49
C ALA A 61 -7.65 13.44 -3.04
N GLU A 62 -7.93 12.33 -2.36
CA GLU A 62 -7.52 12.06 -0.98
C GLU A 62 -6.01 11.83 -0.89
N GLU A 63 -5.46 11.04 -1.81
CA GLU A 63 -4.01 10.81 -1.89
C GLU A 63 -3.23 12.11 -2.15
N MET A 64 -3.73 12.98 -3.03
CA MET A 64 -3.11 14.28 -3.26
C MET A 64 -3.16 15.16 -2.00
N ALA A 65 -4.25 15.13 -1.24
CA ALA A 65 -4.34 15.85 0.03
C ALA A 65 -3.32 15.33 1.05
N ASN A 66 -3.20 14.02 1.20
CA ASN A 66 -2.20 13.38 2.08
C ASN A 66 -0.76 13.72 1.67
N LEU A 67 -0.47 13.76 0.36
CA LEU A 67 0.83 14.19 -0.14
C LEU A 67 1.11 15.66 0.18
N ILE A 68 0.13 16.54 0.01
CA ILE A 68 0.27 17.97 0.35
C ILE A 68 0.49 18.16 1.85
N GLU A 69 -0.23 17.42 2.69
CA GLU A 69 -0.02 17.45 4.15
C GLU A 69 1.40 17.00 4.52
N THR A 70 1.85 15.89 3.97
CA THR A 70 3.21 15.37 4.15
C THR A 70 4.27 16.39 3.72
N GLN A 71 4.06 17.04 2.57
CA GLN A 71 4.95 18.10 2.08
C GLN A 71 4.95 19.34 2.99
N ARG A 72 3.79 19.75 3.51
CA ARG A 72 3.69 20.87 4.46
C ARG A 72 4.39 20.55 5.79
N ALA A 73 4.20 19.35 6.32
CA ALA A 73 4.88 18.88 7.52
C ALA A 73 6.40 18.88 7.32
N TYR A 74 6.88 18.35 6.19
CA TYR A 74 8.30 18.40 5.83
C TYR A 74 8.82 19.85 5.73
N GLY A 75 8.12 20.72 5.02
CA GLY A 75 8.50 22.12 4.86
C GLY A 75 8.49 22.90 6.18
N PHE A 76 7.55 22.58 7.08
CA PHE A 76 7.54 23.12 8.45
C PHE A 76 8.74 22.65 9.25
N ASN A 77 9.00 21.33 9.28
CA ASN A 77 10.14 20.76 10.01
C ASN A 77 11.48 21.33 9.50
N ALA A 78 11.65 21.45 8.17
CA ALA A 78 12.85 22.02 7.58
C ALA A 78 13.06 23.51 7.96
N ARG A 79 11.97 24.29 8.06
CA ARG A 79 12.04 25.69 8.53
C ARG A 79 12.40 25.77 10.00
N SER A 80 11.79 24.95 10.85
CA SER A 80 12.09 24.89 12.28
C SER A 80 13.56 24.54 12.55
N VAL A 81 14.12 23.59 11.79
CA VAL A 81 15.55 23.24 11.87
C VAL A 81 16.42 24.43 11.46
N ARG A 82 16.11 25.09 10.34
CA ARG A 82 16.87 26.27 9.89
C ARG A 82 16.84 27.41 10.91
N THR A 83 15.68 27.71 11.48
CA THR A 83 15.55 28.74 12.51
C THR A 83 16.33 28.38 13.77
N ALA A 84 16.34 27.10 14.16
CA ALA A 84 17.22 26.63 15.23
C ALA A 84 18.70 26.88 14.87
N ASP A 85 19.16 26.48 13.69
CA ASP A 85 20.54 26.69 13.25
C ASP A 85 20.95 28.18 13.24
N GLU A 86 20.06 29.07 12.78
CA GLU A 86 20.26 30.52 12.80
C GLU A 86 20.42 31.05 14.24
N MET A 87 19.57 30.60 15.17
CA MET A 87 19.66 30.97 16.59
C MET A 87 20.96 30.47 17.23
N TRP A 88 21.39 29.25 16.90
CA TRP A 88 22.65 28.69 17.38
C TRP A 88 23.86 29.46 16.85
N GLY A 89 23.82 29.89 15.58
CA GLY A 89 24.83 30.77 15.00
C GLY A 89 24.94 32.12 15.73
N MET A 90 23.79 32.74 16.03
CA MET A 90 23.75 34.00 16.80
C MET A 90 24.31 33.83 18.22
N ALA A 91 23.93 32.76 18.93
CA ALA A 91 24.45 32.48 20.28
C ALA A 91 25.97 32.28 20.30
N ASN A 92 26.54 31.62 19.29
CA ASN A 92 27.99 31.45 19.17
C ASN A 92 28.74 32.77 18.93
N ASN A 93 28.14 33.69 18.15
CA ASN A 93 28.74 34.98 17.85
C ASN A 93 28.71 35.96 19.04
N LEU A 94 27.78 35.79 19.99
CA LEU A 94 27.70 36.58 21.23
C LEU A 94 28.76 36.18 22.28
N ARG A 95 29.46 35.06 22.09
CA ARG A 95 30.47 34.53 23.03
C ARG A 95 31.90 35.02 22.75
N LYS A 96 32.08 35.98 21.82
CA LYS A 96 33.34 36.70 21.57
C LYS A 96 33.26 38.09 22.19
#